data_AF-A0A954TAV3-F1
#
_entry.id   AF-A0A954TAV3-F1
#
_cell.length_a   1.000
_cell.length_b   1.000
_cell.length_c   1.000
_cell.angle_alpha   90.00
_cell.angle_beta   90.00
_cell.angle_gamma   90.00
#
_symmetry.space_group_name_H-M   'P 1'
#
loop_
_entity.id
_entity.type
_entity.pdbx_description
1 polymer ?
#
loop_
_entity_poly.entity_id
_entity_poly.type
_entity_poly.pdbx_seq_one_letter_code
_entity_poly.pdbx_strand_id
1 'polypeptide(L)'
;PLSPTLRAIMLIVAALLGGAIFAGYRRIERTGESGQRLWSVAGYAGSVIATLLLFPQHAERGLAVLAMLAWGDGSATLGGRLIGGPRLPWNREKSLAGFLCFIAVGLPMTSLVLWGESHNLEATTPGLSLTAAFACGAVAATAAAIAESVPSRVNDNVRVGLTAAVTISLCHAMVLV
;
A
#
# COMPACT_ATOMS: atom_id res chain seq x y z
N PRO A 1 18.19 10.13 15.04
CA PRO A 1 18.48 9.10 14.01
C PRO A 1 18.52 7.72 14.68
N LEU A 2 17.97 6.68 14.04
CA LEU A 2 18.00 5.31 14.58
C LEU A 2 19.45 4.79 14.62
N SER A 3 19.88 4.19 15.73
CA SER A 3 21.23 3.62 15.82
C SER A 3 21.38 2.44 14.85
N PRO A 4 22.59 2.19 14.30
CA PRO A 4 22.82 1.05 13.40
C PRO A 4 22.42 -0.29 14.02
N THR A 5 22.65 -0.43 15.33
CA THR A 5 22.27 -1.60 16.12
C THR A 5 20.75 -1.79 16.18
N LEU A 6 20.00 -0.73 16.49
CA LEU A 6 18.54 -0.81 16.52
C LEU A 6 17.95 -1.11 15.14
N ARG A 7 18.52 -0.53 14.08
CA ARG A 7 18.14 -0.84 12.69
C ARG A 7 18.39 -2.30 12.34
N ALA A 8 19.53 -2.87 12.73
CA ALA A 8 19.84 -4.28 12.53
C ALA A 8 18.86 -5.19 13.28
N ILE A 9 18.52 -4.85 14.54
CA ILE A 9 17.54 -5.58 15.33
C ILE A 9 16.18 -5.57 14.64
N MET A 10 15.69 -4.41 14.19
CA MET A 10 14.41 -4.31 13.49
C MET A 10 14.39 -5.12 12.20
N LEU A 11 15.46 -5.10 11.41
CA LEU A 11 15.58 -5.90 10.19
C LEU A 11 15.53 -7.40 10.49
N ILE A 12 16.26 -7.86 11.51
CA ILE A 12 16.28 -9.26 11.93
C ILE A 12 14.89 -9.69 12.42
N VAL A 13 14.26 -8.91 13.30
CA VAL A 13 12.93 -9.22 13.85
C VAL A 13 11.89 -9.26 12.73
N ALA A 14 11.90 -8.29 11.80
CA ALA A 14 10.99 -8.27 10.67
C ALA A 14 11.20 -9.47 9.72
N ALA A 15 12.46 -9.84 9.45
CA ALA A 15 12.78 -11.01 8.64
C ALA A 15 12.34 -12.32 9.32
N LEU A 16 12.55 -12.45 10.63
CA LEU A 16 12.11 -13.61 11.42
C LEU A 16 10.60 -13.72 11.48
N LEU A 17 9.89 -12.62 11.77
CA LEU A 17 8.42 -12.61 11.81
C LEU A 17 7.83 -12.89 10.42
N GLY A 18 8.34 -12.24 9.38
CA GLY A 18 7.93 -12.48 8.00
C GLY A 18 8.17 -13.94 7.59
N GLY A 19 9.35 -14.49 7.91
CA GLY A 19 9.69 -15.89 7.67
C GLY A 19 8.82 -16.87 8.47
N ALA A 20 8.52 -16.58 9.73
CA ALA A 20 7.66 -17.40 10.58
C ALA A 20 6.21 -17.40 10.11
N ILE A 21 5.66 -16.24 9.73
CA ILE A 21 4.32 -16.12 9.13
C ILE A 21 4.28 -16.90 7.82
N PHE A 22 5.29 -16.74 6.96
CA PHE A 22 5.38 -17.47 5.70
C PHE A 22 5.45 -18.99 5.91
N ALA A 23 6.29 -19.46 6.82
CA ALA A 23 6.42 -20.88 7.15
C ALA A 23 5.15 -21.45 7.80
N GLY A 24 4.51 -20.69 8.69
CA GLY A 24 3.24 -21.04 9.32
C GLY A 24 2.10 -21.14 8.29
N TYR A 25 2.05 -20.20 7.34
CA TYR A 25 1.07 -20.23 6.26
C TYR A 25 1.25 -21.45 5.36
N ARG A 26 2.50 -21.78 4.99
CA ARG A 26 2.82 -23.01 4.22
C ARG A 26 2.45 -24.30 4.97
N ARG A 27 2.43 -24.30 6.31
CA ARG A 27 2.00 -25.47 7.11
C ARG A 27 0.48 -25.65 7.14
N ILE A 28 -0.29 -24.57 7.04
CA ILE A 28 -1.76 -24.58 7.08
C ILE A 28 -2.35 -24.83 5.67
N GLU A 29 -1.53 -24.74 4.64
CA GLU A 29 -1.87 -24.88 3.23
C GLU A 29 -2.34 -26.32 2.89
N ARG A 30 -3.64 -26.58 3.02
CA ARG A 30 -4.31 -27.79 2.50
C ARG A 30 -4.42 -27.72 0.97
N THR A 31 -4.07 -28.83 0.32
CA THR A 31 -4.06 -29.06 -1.14
C THR A 31 -5.31 -28.56 -1.86
N GLY A 32 -5.15 -27.61 -2.79
CA GLY A 32 -6.17 -27.39 -3.85
C GLY A 32 -6.17 -26.04 -4.59
N GLU A 33 -6.00 -24.90 -3.91
CA GLU A 33 -6.33 -23.59 -4.52
C GLU A 33 -5.30 -22.46 -4.25
N SER A 34 -4.08 -22.78 -3.81
CA SER A 34 -3.42 -21.94 -2.80
C SER A 34 -2.34 -20.94 -3.28
N GLY A 35 -1.74 -21.14 -4.46
CA GLY A 35 -0.63 -20.28 -4.91
C GLY A 35 -1.01 -18.79 -4.99
N GLN A 36 -2.19 -18.45 -5.51
CA GLN A 36 -2.62 -17.06 -5.70
C GLN A 36 -2.89 -16.33 -4.38
N ARG A 37 -3.45 -16.99 -3.36
CA ARG A 37 -3.74 -16.36 -2.05
C ARG A 37 -2.45 -15.98 -1.32
N LEU A 38 -1.43 -16.84 -1.38
CA LEU A 38 -0.12 -16.55 -0.80
C LEU A 38 0.50 -15.31 -1.43
N TRP A 39 0.43 -15.17 -2.76
CA TRP A 39 0.92 -13.98 -3.46
C TRP A 39 0.14 -12.72 -3.13
N SER A 40 -1.18 -12.80 -2.90
CA SER A 40 -1.98 -11.65 -2.43
C SER A 40 -1.52 -11.18 -1.05
N VAL A 41 -1.43 -12.10 -0.08
CA VAL A 41 -1.01 -11.76 1.30
C VAL A 41 0.45 -11.28 1.33
N ALA A 42 1.34 -11.94 0.60
CA ALA A 42 2.75 -11.57 0.52
C ALA A 42 2.95 -10.22 -0.17
N GLY A 43 2.20 -9.92 -1.24
CA GLY A 43 2.24 -8.61 -1.90
C GLY A 43 1.79 -7.48 -0.99
N TYR A 44 0.70 -7.74 -0.25
CA TYR A 44 0.14 -6.80 0.70
C TYR A 44 1.12 -6.51 1.85
N ALA A 45 1.49 -7.53 2.63
CA ALA A 45 2.36 -7.36 3.78
C ALA A 45 3.79 -6.97 3.37
N GLY A 46 4.29 -7.54 2.28
CA GLY A 46 5.64 -7.29 1.77
C GLY A 46 5.86 -5.83 1.38
N SER A 47 4.89 -5.20 0.70
CA SER A 47 5.01 -3.79 0.31
C SER A 47 5.06 -2.86 1.53
N VAL A 48 4.23 -3.13 2.53
CA VAL A 48 4.19 -2.35 3.78
C VAL A 48 5.47 -2.52 4.58
N ILE A 49 5.86 -3.77 4.86
CA ILE A 49 7.06 -4.08 5.64
C ILE A 49 8.31 -3.54 4.94
N ALA A 50 8.44 -3.74 3.62
CA ALA A 50 9.57 -3.21 2.86
C ALA A 50 9.65 -1.69 2.98
N THR A 51 8.53 -0.97 2.89
CA THR A 51 8.50 0.49 3.04
C THR A 51 8.95 0.93 4.43
N LEU A 52 8.46 0.27 5.49
CA LEU A 52 8.87 0.54 6.87
C LEU A 52 10.37 0.26 7.12
N LEU A 53 10.90 -0.81 6.52
CA LEU A 53 12.33 -1.18 6.68
C LEU A 53 13.26 -0.27 5.87
N LEU A 54 12.83 0.18 4.69
CA LEU A 54 13.58 1.13 3.86
C LEU A 54 13.58 2.53 4.46
N PHE A 55 12.45 2.95 5.05
CA PHE A 55 12.27 4.28 5.63
C PHE A 55 11.81 4.23 7.10
N PRO A 56 12.64 3.70 8.02
CA PRO A 56 12.21 3.45 9.40
C PRO A 56 12.01 4.72 10.22
N GLN A 57 12.53 5.87 9.77
CA GLN A 57 12.25 7.18 10.36
C GLN A 57 10.98 7.83 9.81
N HIS A 58 10.38 7.23 8.78
CA HIS A 58 9.20 7.73 8.08
C HIS A 58 8.11 6.66 8.06
N ALA A 59 7.71 6.20 9.23
CA ALA A 59 6.70 5.15 9.39
C ALA A 59 5.37 5.53 8.73
N GLU A 60 5.06 6.82 8.65
CA GLU A 60 3.90 7.38 7.95
C GLU A 60 3.81 6.90 6.50
N ARG A 61 4.94 6.68 5.81
CA ARG A 61 4.95 6.18 4.43
C ARG A 61 4.44 4.75 4.36
N GLY A 62 4.91 3.89 5.26
CA GLY A 62 4.50 2.49 5.32
C GLY A 62 3.03 2.33 5.71
N LEU A 63 2.57 3.12 6.67
CA LEU A 63 1.16 3.14 7.08
C LEU A 63 0.24 3.71 5.99
N ALA A 64 0.70 4.69 5.23
CA ALA A 64 -0.02 5.18 4.05
C ALA A 64 -0.11 4.12 2.94
N VAL A 65 0.94 3.33 2.70
CA VAL A 65 0.88 2.17 1.78
C VAL A 65 -0.15 1.15 2.25
N LEU A 66 -0.18 0.85 3.55
CA LEU A 66 -1.19 -0.02 4.15
C LEU A 66 -2.60 0.53 3.93
N ALA A 67 -2.81 1.82 4.18
CA ALA A 67 -4.09 2.48 3.96
C ALA A 67 -4.54 2.41 2.49
N MET A 68 -3.62 2.60 1.54
CA MET A 68 -3.92 2.50 0.11
C MET A 68 -4.39 1.09 -0.27
N LEU A 69 -3.67 0.07 0.20
CA LEU A 69 -4.03 -1.33 -0.04
C LEU A 69 -5.34 -1.72 0.66
N ALA A 70 -5.58 -1.25 1.89
CA ALA A 70 -6.80 -1.57 2.64
C ALA A 70 -8.05 -0.90 2.04
N TRP A 71 -7.96 0.41 1.80
CA TRP A 71 -9.12 1.22 1.43
C TRP A 71 -9.30 1.33 -0.07
N GLY A 72 -8.22 1.43 -0.84
CA GLY A 72 -8.28 1.53 -2.31
C GLY A 72 -8.77 0.23 -2.94
N ASP A 73 -8.09 -0.89 -2.68
CA ASP A 73 -8.47 -2.19 -3.26
C ASP A 73 -9.86 -2.65 -2.76
N GLY A 74 -10.10 -2.50 -1.45
CA GLY A 74 -11.38 -2.83 -0.84
C GLY A 74 -12.54 -2.05 -1.46
N SER A 75 -12.41 -0.74 -1.64
CA SER A 75 -13.46 0.08 -2.24
C SER A 75 -13.64 -0.19 -3.73
N ALA A 76 -12.56 -0.50 -4.46
CA ALA A 76 -12.64 -0.84 -5.87
C ALA A 76 -13.42 -2.13 -6.10
N THR A 77 -13.16 -3.14 -5.28
CA THR A 77 -13.88 -4.41 -5.33
C THR A 77 -15.35 -4.24 -4.95
N LEU A 78 -15.64 -3.52 -3.86
CA LEU A 78 -17.02 -3.24 -3.43
C LEU A 78 -17.78 -2.41 -4.46
N GLY A 79 -17.23 -1.28 -4.89
CA GLY A 79 -17.84 -0.40 -5.89
C GLY A 79 -18.04 -1.10 -7.22
N GLY A 80 -17.05 -1.90 -7.66
CA GLY A 80 -17.16 -2.65 -8.90
C GLY A 80 -18.26 -3.72 -8.89
N ARG A 81 -18.55 -4.33 -7.73
CA ARG A 81 -19.61 -5.32 -7.56
C ARG A 81 -20.98 -4.72 -7.28
N LEU A 82 -21.05 -3.67 -6.47
CA LEU A 82 -22.30 -3.07 -6.00
C LEU A 82 -22.88 -2.05 -7.00
N ILE A 83 -22.02 -1.19 -7.57
CA ILE A 83 -22.44 -0.13 -8.50
C ILE A 83 -22.42 -0.66 -9.94
N GLY A 84 -21.44 -1.49 -10.29
CA GLY A 84 -21.31 -2.05 -11.64
C GLY A 84 -20.89 -1.00 -12.68
N GLY A 85 -21.56 -0.98 -13.84
CA GLY A 85 -21.32 0.00 -14.90
C GLY A 85 -20.35 -0.43 -16.01
N PRO A 86 -19.93 0.53 -16.87
CA PRO A 86 -19.11 0.23 -18.04
C PRO A 86 -17.75 -0.34 -17.64
N ARG A 87 -17.22 -1.23 -18.49
CA ARG A 87 -15.89 -1.79 -18.30
C ARG A 87 -14.82 -0.81 -18.77
N LEU A 88 -13.63 -0.89 -18.18
CA LEU A 88 -12.51 -0.07 -18.63
C LEU A 88 -12.09 -0.50 -20.05
N PRO A 89 -11.74 0.45 -20.94
CA PRO A 89 -11.45 0.13 -22.34
C PRO A 89 -10.19 -0.74 -22.50
N TRP A 90 -9.24 -0.67 -21.55
CA TRP A 90 -8.03 -1.49 -21.53
C TRP A 90 -8.14 -2.78 -20.70
N ASN A 91 -9.17 -2.92 -19.85
CA ASN A 91 -9.37 -4.12 -19.04
C ASN A 91 -10.85 -4.39 -18.80
N ARG A 92 -11.37 -5.41 -19.49
CA ARG A 92 -12.79 -5.78 -19.40
C ARG A 92 -13.18 -6.43 -18.07
N GLU A 93 -12.20 -6.91 -17.29
CA GLU A 93 -12.46 -7.51 -15.98
C GLU A 93 -12.73 -6.45 -14.91
N LYS A 94 -12.23 -5.23 -15.10
CA LYS A 94 -12.38 -4.11 -14.16
C LYS A 94 -13.47 -3.15 -14.65
N SER A 95 -14.21 -2.55 -13.72
CA SER A 95 -15.27 -1.58 -14.03
C SER A 95 -14.81 -0.16 -13.77
N LEU A 96 -15.43 0.80 -14.48
CA LEU A 96 -15.20 2.22 -14.26
C LEU A 96 -15.61 2.63 -12.83
N ALA A 97 -16.71 2.07 -12.31
CA ALA A 97 -17.13 2.37 -10.94
C ALA A 97 -16.10 1.92 -9.91
N GLY A 98 -15.53 0.71 -10.05
CA GLY A 98 -14.46 0.24 -9.17
C GLY A 98 -13.23 1.14 -9.21
N PHE A 99 -12.81 1.55 -10.40
CA PHE A 99 -11.69 2.50 -10.57
C PHE A 99 -11.94 3.85 -9.89
N LEU A 100 -13.13 4.42 -10.06
CA LEU A 100 -13.50 5.69 -9.42
C LEU A 100 -13.63 5.55 -7.90
N CYS A 101 -14.19 4.44 -7.40
CA CYS A 101 -14.26 4.16 -5.97
C CYS A 101 -12.87 3.99 -5.34
N PHE A 102 -11.93 3.37 -6.06
CA PHE A 102 -10.52 3.28 -5.63
C PHE A 102 -9.99 4.68 -5.32
N ILE A 103 -10.12 5.61 -6.29
CA ILE A 103 -9.60 6.97 -6.14
C ILE A 103 -10.38 7.73 -5.07
N ALA A 104 -11.72 7.68 -5.10
CA ALA A 104 -12.57 8.46 -4.20
C ALA A 104 -12.40 8.09 -2.73
N VAL A 105 -12.04 6.82 -2.42
CA VAL A 105 -11.84 6.36 -1.04
C VAL A 105 -10.35 6.25 -0.69
N GLY A 106 -9.54 5.66 -1.56
CA GLY A 106 -8.11 5.47 -1.33
C GLY A 106 -7.35 6.78 -1.18
N LEU A 107 -7.70 7.81 -1.95
CA LEU A 107 -7.07 9.13 -1.86
C LEU A 107 -7.26 9.76 -0.47
N PRO A 108 -8.48 10.06 0.01
CA PRO A 108 -8.64 10.73 1.30
C PRO A 108 -8.13 9.87 2.45
N MET A 109 -8.36 8.55 2.44
CA MET A 109 -7.90 7.68 3.53
C MET A 109 -6.38 7.62 3.62
N THR A 110 -5.69 7.47 2.48
CA THR A 110 -4.23 7.48 2.47
C THR A 110 -3.68 8.86 2.86
N SER A 111 -4.29 9.94 2.37
CA SER A 111 -3.85 11.31 2.67
C SER A 111 -3.98 11.62 4.16
N LEU A 112 -5.09 11.21 4.79
CA LEU A 112 -5.31 11.42 6.21
C LEU A 112 -4.37 10.60 7.08
N VAL A 113 -4.08 9.34 6.71
CA VAL A 113 -3.07 8.53 7.41
C VAL A 113 -1.69 9.16 7.27
N LEU A 114 -1.31 9.57 6.06
CA LEU A 114 -0.01 10.20 5.82
C LEU A 114 0.14 11.51 6.62
N TRP A 115 -0.90 12.35 6.63
CA TRP A 115 -0.92 13.59 7.40
C TRP A 115 -0.87 13.32 8.91
N GLY A 116 -1.74 12.45 9.42
CA GLY A 116 -1.86 12.17 10.85
C GLY A 116 -0.60 11.55 11.43
N GLU A 117 -0.05 10.53 10.76
CA GLU A 117 1.17 9.85 11.21
C GLU A 117 2.42 10.73 11.11
N SER A 118 2.46 11.68 10.16
CA SER A 118 3.54 12.66 10.11
C SER A 118 3.56 13.63 11.30
N HIS A 119 2.46 13.73 12.07
CA HIS A 119 2.37 14.55 13.28
C HIS A 119 2.36 13.72 14.57
N ASN A 120 2.75 12.44 14.51
CA ASN A 120 2.76 11.61 15.70
C ASN A 120 3.82 12.10 16.72
N LEU A 121 3.68 11.68 17.98
CA LEU A 121 4.58 12.10 19.07
C LEU A 121 6.03 11.64 18.89
N GLU A 122 6.24 10.62 18.07
CA GLU A 122 7.55 10.01 17.80
C GLU A 122 8.18 10.56 16.51
N ALA A 123 7.52 11.51 15.84
CA ALA A 123 7.93 12.02 14.54
C ALA A 123 9.27 12.74 14.67
N THR A 124 10.24 12.30 13.88
CA THR A 124 11.60 12.88 13.91
C THR A 124 11.82 13.97 12.86
N THR A 125 10.81 14.24 12.04
CA THR A 125 10.81 15.26 10.99
C THR A 125 9.57 16.14 11.09
N PRO A 126 9.59 17.38 10.54
CA PRO A 126 8.41 18.21 10.49
C PRO A 126 7.22 17.49 9.82
N GLY A 127 6.03 17.67 10.40
CA GLY A 127 4.81 17.11 9.85
C GLY A 127 4.47 17.68 8.48
N LEU A 128 3.82 16.88 7.65
CA LEU A 128 3.36 17.31 6.33
C LEU A 128 2.18 18.27 6.45
N SER A 129 2.15 19.35 5.66
CA SER A 129 0.90 20.13 5.55
C SER A 129 -0.25 19.27 5.01
N LEU A 130 -1.49 19.59 5.36
CA LEU A 130 -2.66 18.84 4.87
C LEU A 130 -2.71 18.85 3.33
N THR A 131 -2.42 19.99 2.71
CA THR A 131 -2.34 20.14 1.25
C THR A 131 -1.28 19.22 0.63
N ALA A 132 -0.09 19.15 1.24
CA ALA A 132 0.98 18.26 0.81
C ALA A 132 0.56 16.78 0.87
N ALA A 133 -0.06 16.38 1.99
CA ALA A 133 -0.52 15.01 2.18
C ALA A 133 -1.58 14.62 1.14
N PHE A 134 -2.53 15.52 0.85
CA PHE A 134 -3.54 15.31 -0.20
C PHE A 134 -2.95 15.30 -1.62
N ALA A 135 -1.94 16.13 -1.90
CA ALA A 135 -1.23 16.09 -3.18
C ALA A 135 -0.54 14.74 -3.38
N CYS A 136 0.18 14.25 -2.37
CA CYS A 136 0.82 12.94 -2.43
C CYS A 136 -0.17 11.79 -2.49
N GLY A 137 -1.25 11.85 -1.70
CA GLY A 137 -2.32 10.86 -1.76
C GLY A 137 -3.02 10.82 -3.12
N ALA A 138 -3.20 11.97 -3.78
CA ALA A 138 -3.80 12.04 -5.11
C ALA A 138 -2.93 11.38 -6.19
N VAL A 139 -1.63 11.68 -6.18
CA VAL A 139 -0.65 11.05 -7.08
C VAL A 139 -0.60 9.54 -6.84
N ALA A 140 -0.49 9.13 -5.58
CA ALA A 140 -0.41 7.72 -5.20
C ALA A 140 -1.69 6.95 -5.55
N ALA A 141 -2.87 7.49 -5.21
CA ALA A 141 -4.15 6.83 -5.47
C ALA A 141 -4.42 6.68 -6.96
N THR A 142 -4.08 7.69 -7.75
CA THR A 142 -4.27 7.64 -9.21
C THR A 142 -3.33 6.63 -9.85
N ALA A 143 -2.04 6.65 -9.48
CA ALA A 143 -1.07 5.69 -9.97
C ALA A 143 -1.44 4.25 -9.56
N ALA A 144 -1.85 4.05 -8.31
CA ALA A 144 -2.28 2.77 -7.79
C ALA A 144 -3.56 2.26 -8.47
N ALA A 145 -4.58 3.11 -8.68
CA ALA A 145 -5.78 2.75 -9.42
C ALA A 145 -5.48 2.35 -10.88
N ILE A 146 -4.52 3.01 -11.53
CA ILE A 146 -4.03 2.61 -12.84
C ILE A 146 -3.36 1.23 -12.77
N ALA A 147 -2.43 1.02 -11.83
CA ALA A 147 -1.73 -0.25 -11.64
C ALA A 147 -2.67 -1.43 -11.30
N GLU A 148 -3.73 -1.15 -10.55
CA GLU A 148 -4.83 -2.06 -10.24
C GLU A 148 -5.62 -2.44 -11.49
N SER A 149 -5.87 -1.45 -12.36
CA SER A 149 -6.71 -1.62 -13.56
C SER A 149 -6.01 -2.30 -14.74
N VAL A 150 -4.68 -2.30 -14.81
CA VAL A 150 -3.92 -2.85 -15.94
C VAL A 150 -4.00 -4.39 -15.95
N PRO A 151 -4.31 -5.02 -17.10
CA PRO A 151 -4.30 -6.48 -17.21
C PRO A 151 -2.84 -6.98 -17.10
N SER A 152 -2.57 -7.80 -16.10
CA SER A 152 -1.23 -8.36 -15.88
C SER A 152 -1.29 -9.67 -15.11
N ARG A 153 -0.28 -10.52 -15.33
CA ARG A 153 -0.11 -11.83 -14.67
C ARG A 153 0.43 -11.71 -13.25
N VAL A 154 0.96 -10.54 -12.88
CA VAL A 154 1.43 -10.25 -11.52
C VAL A 154 0.23 -9.95 -10.64
N ASN A 155 0.23 -10.43 -9.40
CA ASN A 155 -0.84 -10.16 -8.44
C ASN A 155 -1.07 -8.64 -8.27
N ASP A 156 -2.33 -8.22 -8.24
CA ASP A 156 -2.75 -6.84 -8.18
C ASP A 156 -2.28 -6.12 -6.90
N ASN A 157 -2.37 -6.78 -5.74
CA ASN A 157 -1.87 -6.27 -4.46
C ASN A 157 -0.36 -5.98 -4.48
N VAL A 158 0.43 -6.80 -5.18
CA VAL A 158 1.88 -6.54 -5.34
C VAL A 158 2.09 -5.26 -6.16
N ARG A 159 1.36 -5.10 -7.27
CA ARG A 159 1.48 -3.93 -8.14
C ARG A 159 1.04 -2.66 -7.43
N VAL A 160 -0.14 -2.68 -6.81
CA VAL A 160 -0.70 -1.55 -6.06
C VAL A 160 0.22 -1.17 -4.91
N GLY A 161 0.66 -2.14 -4.11
CA GLY A 161 1.52 -1.91 -2.95
C GLY A 161 2.86 -1.29 -3.35
N LEU A 162 3.51 -1.82 -4.40
CA LEU A 162 4.76 -1.27 -4.91
C LEU A 162 4.57 0.13 -5.51
N THR A 163 3.52 0.34 -6.31
CA THR A 163 3.20 1.64 -6.90
C THR A 163 2.93 2.67 -5.80
N ALA A 164 2.16 2.33 -4.76
CA ALA A 164 1.92 3.19 -3.61
C ALA A 164 3.23 3.50 -2.87
N ALA A 165 4.04 2.49 -2.58
CA ALA A 165 5.32 2.66 -1.87
C ALA A 165 6.25 3.63 -2.61
N VAL A 166 6.40 3.46 -3.93
CA VAL A 166 7.25 4.32 -4.77
C VAL A 166 6.68 5.74 -4.82
N THR A 167 5.40 5.89 -5.17
CA THR A 167 4.80 7.23 -5.37
C THR A 167 4.72 8.04 -4.08
N ILE A 168 4.32 7.42 -2.97
CA ILE A 168 4.29 8.06 -1.66
C ILE A 168 5.71 8.45 -1.25
N SER A 169 6.68 7.55 -1.36
CA SER A 169 8.06 7.85 -0.93
C SER A 169 8.70 8.96 -1.77
N LEU A 170 8.50 8.97 -3.08
CA LEU A 170 9.01 10.02 -3.96
C LEU A 170 8.33 11.36 -3.70
N CYS A 171 6.99 11.40 -3.66
CA CYS A 171 6.28 12.64 -3.41
C CYS A 171 6.60 13.22 -2.03
N HIS A 172 6.61 12.38 -0.99
CA HIS A 172 6.98 12.78 0.36
C HIS A 172 8.40 13.32 0.44
N ALA A 173 9.35 12.73 -0.31
CA ALA A 173 10.72 13.24 -0.37
C ALA A 173 10.79 14.61 -1.06
N MET A 174 9.97 14.87 -2.09
CA MET A 174 9.97 16.15 -2.81
C MET A 174 9.32 17.29 -2.01
N VAL A 175 8.41 16.99 -1.08
CA VAL A 175 7.69 18.01 -0.30
C VAL A 175 8.40 18.36 1.01
N LEU A 176 9.35 17.54 1.47
CA LEU A 176 10.18 17.83 2.65
C LEU A 176 11.54 18.47 2.30
N VAL A 177 11.82 18.72 1.02
CA VAL A 177 12.95 19.53 0.54
C VAL A 177 12.51 20.99 0.46
#